data_AF-A0A3B9IVL0-F1
#
_entry.id   AF-A0A3B9IVL0-F1
#
_cell.length_a   1.000
_cell.length_b   1.000
_cell.length_c   1.000
_cell.angle_alpha   90.00
_cell.angle_beta   90.00
_cell.angle_gamma   90.00
#
_symmetry.space_group_name_H-M   'P 1'
#
loop_
_entity.id
_entity.type
_entity.pdbx_description
1 polymer ?
#
loop_
_entity_poly.entity_id
_entity_poly.type
_entity_poly.pdbx_seq_one_letter_code
_entity_poly.pdbx_strand_id
1 'polypeptide(L)' 'MIVNDEKYLPVSTEENSVFEVPVEVFDSEFTVLADTTAMSTPHEIEYKIIFSSENAQAE' A
#
# COMPACT_ATOMS: atom_id res chain seq x y z
N MET A 1 -1.07 1.04 7.65
CA MET A 1 -0.25 0.46 6.56
C MET A 1 1.20 0.78 6.84
N ILE A 2 2.11 -0.16 6.67
CA ILE A 2 3.55 0.03 6.84
C ILE A 2 4.22 -0.24 5.48
N VAL A 3 5.06 0.68 5.04
CA VAL A 3 5.80 0.62 3.78
C VAL A 3 7.21 1.10 4.04
N ASN A 4 8.23 0.29 3.69
CA ASN A 4 9.64 0.61 3.96
C ASN A 4 9.90 1.06 5.41
N ASP A 5 9.35 0.32 6.39
CA ASP A 5 9.41 0.63 7.83
C ASP A 5 8.71 1.94 8.27
N GLU A 6 8.04 2.65 7.35
CA GLU A 6 7.28 3.86 7.65
C GLU A 6 5.77 3.58 7.74
N LYS A 7 5.12 4.14 8.78
CA LYS A 7 3.69 3.95 9.03
C LYS A 7 2.86 5.03 8.35
N TYR A 8 2.02 4.62 7.42
CA TYR A 8 1.04 5.44 6.71
C TYR A 8 -0.36 5.30 7.33
N LEU A 9 -0.98 6.45 7.58
CA LEU A 9 -2.37 6.57 8.02
C LEU A 9 -3.28 6.76 6.79
N PRO A 10 -4.52 6.27 6.84
CA PRO A 10 -5.45 6.46 5.74
C PRO A 10 -5.80 7.94 5.58
N VAL A 11 -5.81 8.41 4.33
CA VAL A 11 -6.20 9.78 3.98
C VAL A 11 -7.70 9.93 3.77
N SER A 12 -8.40 8.82 3.48
CA SER A 12 -9.86 8.81 3.35
C SER A 12 -10.54 8.52 4.68
N THR A 13 -11.68 9.18 4.91
CA THR A 13 -12.59 8.93 6.03
C THR A 13 -13.84 8.14 5.60
N GLU A 14 -13.87 7.64 4.36
CA GLU A 14 -15.00 6.88 3.81
C GLU A 14 -14.90 5.37 4.16
N GLU A 15 -15.82 4.57 3.60
CA GLU A 15 -15.94 3.12 3.85
C GLU A 15 -14.68 2.34 3.44
N ASN A 16 -13.87 2.86 2.50
CA ASN A 16 -12.61 2.26 2.07
C ASN A 16 -11.40 3.01 2.64
N SER A 17 -10.35 2.26 2.96
CA SER A 17 -9.07 2.85 3.37
C SER A 17 -8.22 3.21 2.15
N VAL A 18 -8.02 4.50 1.91
CA VAL A 18 -7.12 5.03 0.88
C VAL A 18 -5.83 5.50 1.54
N PHE A 19 -4.69 5.14 0.97
CA PHE A 19 -3.36 5.53 1.45
C PHE A 19 -2.58 6.18 0.31
N GLU A 20 -1.81 7.22 0.63
CA GLU A 20 -0.83 7.80 -0.28
C GLU A 20 0.57 7.37 0.18
N VAL A 21 1.32 6.74 -0.72
CA VAL A 21 2.69 6.27 -0.46
C VAL A 21 3.59 6.62 -1.63
N PRO A 22 4.84 7.07 -1.38
CA PRO A 22 5.80 7.31 -2.43
C PRO A 22 6.24 6.00 -3.07
N VAL A 23 6.14 5.91 -4.39
CA VAL A 23 6.69 4.78 -5.15
C VAL A 23 8.18 5.03 -5.36
N GLU A 24 9.03 4.28 -4.65
CA GLU A 24 10.49 4.43 -4.75
C GLU A 24 11.12 3.55 -5.83
N VAL A 25 10.43 2.49 -6.25
CA VAL A 25 10.94 1.51 -7.23
C VAL A 25 9.87 1.13 -8.25
N PHE A 26 10.30 0.97 -9.50
CA PHE A 26 9.51 0.39 -10.58
C PHE A 26 10.10 -0.97 -11.00
N ASP A 27 9.26 -1.84 -11.55
CA ASP A 27 9.58 -3.19 -12.02
C ASP A 27 10.25 -4.08 -10.95
N SER A 28 10.07 -3.74 -9.68
CA SER A 28 10.59 -4.44 -8.52
C SER A 28 9.48 -4.67 -7.49
N GLU A 29 9.66 -5.67 -6.63
CA GLU A 29 8.72 -5.95 -5.54
C GLU A 29 8.70 -4.78 -4.55
N PHE A 30 7.52 -4.18 -4.39
CA PHE A 30 7.23 -3.17 -3.37
C PHE A 30 6.40 -3.83 -2.27
N THR A 31 7.04 -4.08 -1.14
CA THR A 31 6.41 -4.75 0.01
C THR A 31 5.61 -3.76 0.84
N VAL A 32 4.36 -4.11 1.10
CA VAL A 32 3.41 -3.31 1.89
C VAL A 32 2.76 -4.21 2.93
N LEU A 33 2.82 -3.83 4.21
CA LEU A 33 2.08 -4.48 5.29
C LEU A 33 0.80 -3.69 5.55
N ALA A 34 -0.35 -4.32 5.34
CA ALA A 34 -1.64 -3.70 5.59
C ALA A 34 -2.41 -4.44 6.69
N ASP A 35 -2.89 -3.67 7.66
CA ASP A 35 -3.81 -4.13 8.68
C ASP A 35 -5.23 -4.14 8.09
N THR A 36 -5.84 -5.31 8.01
CA THR A 36 -7.26 -5.46 7.67
C THR A 36 -8.01 -6.01 8.87
N THR A 37 -9.27 -5.60 9.05
CA THR A 37 -10.14 -6.16 10.08
C THR A 37 -11.24 -6.96 9.40
N ALA A 38 -11.15 -8.28 9.47
CA ALA A 38 -12.15 -9.19 8.93
C ALA A 38 -12.81 -9.95 10.09
N MET A 39 -14.14 -10.05 10.10
CA MET A 39 -14.89 -10.75 11.15
C MET A 39 -14.53 -10.28 12.57
N SER A 40 -14.32 -8.98 12.77
CA SER A 40 -13.85 -8.36 14.02
C SER A 40 -12.48 -8.82 14.53
N THR A 41 -11.70 -9.50 13.68
CA THR A 41 -10.34 -9.93 14.00
C THR A 41 -9.36 -9.11 13.15
N PRO A 42 -8.35 -8.46 13.78
CA PRO A 42 -7.28 -7.80 13.04
C PRO A 42 -6.35 -8.83 12.41
N HIS A 43 -6.04 -8.63 11.13
CA HIS A 43 -5.10 -9.43 10.35
C HIS A 43 -4.09 -8.50 9.68
N GLU A 44 -2.81 -8.79 9.86
CA GLU A 44 -1.74 -8.15 9.09
C GLU A 44 -1.49 -9.00 7.84
N ILE A 45 -1.50 -8.36 6.67
CA ILE A 45 -1.27 -9.02 5.39
C ILE A 45 -0.09 -8.33 4.69
N GLU A 46 0.89 -9.13 4.28
CA GLU A 46 1.96 -8.70 3.39
C GLU A 46 1.52 -8.76 1.93
N TYR A 47 1.54 -7.61 1.27
CA TYR A 47 1.31 -7.46 -0.15
C TYR A 47 2.62 -7.15 -0.86
N LYS A 48 2.81 -7.79 -2.01
CA LYS A 48 3.93 -7.54 -2.92
C LYS A 48 3.38 -6.92 -4.20
N ILE A 49 3.51 -5.61 -4.30
CA ILE A 49 2.99 -4.83 -5.42
C ILE A 49 4.13 -4.58 -6.40
N ILE A 50 3.90 -4.75 -7.69
CA ILE A 50 4.90 -4.44 -8.72
C ILE A 50 4.34 -3.31 -9.57
N PHE A 51 5.00 -2.16 -9.52
CA PHE A 51 4.66 -1.02 -10.37
C PHE A 51 5.38 -1.16 -11.70
N SER A 52 4.63 -1.43 -12.77
CA SER A 52 5.20 -1.56 -14.12
C SER A 52 5.56 -0.18 -14.67
N SER A 53 6.82 0.01 -15.07
CA SER A 53 7.26 1.25 -15.72
C SER A 53 6.78 1.39 -17.16
N GLU A 54 6.40 0.29 -17.83
CA GLU A 54 5.93 0.30 -19.22
C GLU A 54 4.70 1.19 -19.44
N ASN A 55 3.89 1.37 -18.41
CA ASN A 55 2.67 2.19 -18.47
C ASN A 55 2.78 3.49 -17.66
N ALA A 56 3.96 3.79 -17.10
CA ALA A 56 4.17 5.04 -16.37
C ALA A 56 4.12 6.22 -17.37
N GLN A 57 3.06 7.01 -17.32
CA GLN A 57 2.98 8.27 -18.04
C GLN A 57 3.59 9.37 -17.18
N ALA A 58 4.57 10.08 -17.72
CA ALA A 58 5.04 11.34 -17.14
C ALA A 58 3.99 12.41 -17.45
N GLU A 59 3.44 13.02 -16.39
CA GLU A 59 2.58 14.22 -16.49
C GLU A 59 3.41 15.51 -16.52
#